data_AF-A0A1F7FBB2-F1
#
_entry.id   AF-A0A1F7FBB2-F1
#
_cell.length_a   1.000
_cell.length_b   1.000
_cell.length_c   1.000
_cell.angle_alpha   90.00
_cell.angle_beta   90.00
_cell.angle_gamma   90.00
#
_symmetry.space_group_name_H-M   'P 1'
#
loop_
_entity.id
_entity.type
_entity.pdbx_description
1 polymer ?
#
loop_
_entity_poly.entity_id
_entity_poly.type
_entity_poly.pdbx_seq_one_letter_code
_entity_poly.pdbx_strand_id
1 'polypeptide(L)'
;MLSSNFRPYFEIARKHPKLARKKERLLIRLARKGDVESKKKIMLHFSGFILFRILTTIHGSSLVDKGEDIFQECFIYADFKLPRYKLWFKKEDGTFASYRFSTYLWKGITGIMMRHLRKQKN
;
A
#
# COMPACT_ATOMS: atom_id res chain seq x y z
N MET A 1 -4.91 -10.72 21.70
CA MET A 1 -4.97 -9.24 21.73
C MET A 1 -4.12 -8.72 20.58
N LEU A 2 -4.72 -8.09 19.56
CA LEU A 2 -3.95 -7.31 18.58
C LEU A 2 -3.28 -6.17 19.35
N SER A 3 -1.97 -5.94 19.15
CA SER A 3 -1.22 -4.92 19.89
C SER A 3 -1.93 -3.56 19.78
N SER A 4 -2.05 -2.84 20.90
CA SER A 4 -2.74 -1.54 20.97
C SER A 4 -2.20 -0.53 19.95
N ASN A 5 -0.95 -0.71 19.51
CA ASN A 5 -0.24 0.15 18.56
C ASN A 5 -0.90 0.21 17.18
N PHE A 6 -1.64 -0.82 16.75
CA PHE A 6 -2.24 -0.81 15.41
C PHE A 6 -3.64 -0.18 15.33
N ARG A 7 -4.25 0.14 16.47
CA ARG A 7 -5.63 0.66 16.54
C ARG A 7 -5.87 1.90 15.65
N PRO A 8 -4.99 2.91 15.60
CA PRO A 8 -5.20 4.07 14.73
C PRO A 8 -5.25 3.70 13.25
N TYR A 9 -4.42 2.74 12.81
CA TYR A 9 -4.42 2.29 11.42
C TYR A 9 -5.69 1.51 11.06
N PHE A 10 -6.25 0.72 11.99
CA PHE A 10 -7.55 0.08 11.80
C PHE A 10 -8.67 1.11 11.65
N GLU A 11 -8.65 2.17 12.46
CA GLU A 11 -9.66 3.23 12.37
C GLU A 11 -9.58 3.97 11.02
N ILE A 12 -8.37 4.27 10.55
CA ILE A 12 -8.14 4.85 9.23
C ILE A 12 -8.64 3.90 8.14
N ALA A 13 -8.24 2.63 8.17
CA ALA A 13 -8.64 1.64 7.17
C ALA A 13 -10.16 1.46 7.10
N ARG A 14 -10.84 1.51 8.26
CA ARG A 14 -12.31 1.43 8.35
C ARG A 14 -12.98 2.67 7.76
N LYS A 15 -12.45 3.87 8.03
CA LYS A 15 -12.95 5.14 7.47
C LYS A 15 -12.70 5.25 5.96
N HIS A 16 -11.66 4.58 5.46
CA HIS A 16 -11.23 4.65 4.06
C HIS A 16 -11.23 3.26 3.40
N PRO A 17 -12.40 2.66 3.15
CA PRO A 17 -12.50 1.33 2.56
C PRO A 17 -11.99 1.31 1.12
N LYS A 18 -11.75 0.11 0.58
CA LYS A 18 -11.23 -0.09 -0.77
C LYS A 18 -12.07 0.64 -1.84
N LEU A 19 -11.39 1.35 -2.74
CA LEU A 19 -12.03 2.11 -3.82
C LEU A 19 -12.48 1.23 -5.00
N ALA A 20 -13.61 1.61 -5.60
CA ALA A 20 -13.99 1.16 -6.94
C ALA A 20 -12.91 1.55 -7.97
N ARG A 21 -12.73 0.72 -9.00
CA ARG A 21 -11.62 0.86 -9.98
C ARG A 21 -11.61 2.21 -10.68
N LYS A 22 -12.79 2.69 -11.09
CA LYS A 22 -12.93 3.99 -11.76
C LYS A 22 -12.48 5.14 -10.86
N LYS A 23 -12.86 5.11 -9.58
CA LYS A 23 -12.52 6.14 -8.57
C LYS A 23 -11.04 6.10 -8.20
N GLU A 24 -10.47 4.92 -7.98
CA GLU A 24 -9.03 4.73 -7.75
C GLU A 24 -8.21 5.36 -8.89
N ARG A 25 -8.55 5.03 -10.14
CA ARG A 25 -7.86 5.56 -11.32
C ARG A 25 -8.00 7.07 -11.48
N LEU A 26 -9.18 7.62 -11.18
CA LEU A 26 -9.41 9.06 -11.20
C LEU A 26 -8.50 9.78 -10.20
N LEU A 27 -8.47 9.33 -8.95
CA LEU A 27 -7.63 9.92 -7.91
C LEU A 27 -6.15 9.81 -8.25
N ILE A 28 -5.69 8.66 -8.75
CA ILE A 28 -4.30 8.49 -9.21
C ILE A 28 -3.98 9.48 -10.33
N ARG A 29 -4.89 9.65 -11.31
CA ARG A 29 -4.69 10.61 -12.41
C ARG A 29 -4.57 12.04 -11.91
N LEU A 30 -5.41 12.44 -10.95
CA LEU A 30 -5.37 13.78 -10.34
C LEU A 30 -4.11 13.97 -9.49
N ALA A 31 -3.79 13.00 -8.64
CA ALA A 31 -2.57 13.02 -7.81
C ALA A 31 -1.30 13.16 -8.67
N ARG A 32 -1.25 12.50 -9.82
CA ARG A 32 -0.15 12.62 -10.80
C ARG A 32 -0.03 14.02 -11.42
N LYS A 33 -1.11 14.80 -11.43
CA LYS A 33 -1.12 16.19 -11.87
C LYS A 33 -0.77 17.18 -10.74
N GLY A 34 -0.41 16.69 -9.56
CA GLY A 34 -0.08 17.52 -8.40
C GLY A 34 -1.25 17.79 -7.46
N ASP A 35 -2.42 17.16 -7.66
CA ASP A 35 -3.55 17.33 -6.74
C ASP A 35 -3.26 16.63 -5.39
N VAL A 36 -2.88 17.43 -4.41
CA VAL A 36 -2.46 16.96 -3.07
C VAL A 36 -3.58 16.23 -2.35
N GLU A 37 -4.82 16.69 -2.51
CA GLU A 37 -5.97 16.09 -1.84
C GLU A 37 -6.30 14.71 -2.42
N SER A 38 -6.23 14.52 -3.74
CA SER A 38 -6.37 13.20 -4.36
C SER A 38 -5.24 12.27 -3.97
N LYS A 39 -4.01 12.80 -3.85
CA LYS A 39 -2.85 12.06 -3.35
C LYS A 39 -3.09 11.58 -1.92
N LYS A 40 -3.51 12.47 -1.02
CA LYS A 40 -3.87 12.12 0.37
C LYS A 40 -4.97 11.06 0.41
N LYS A 41 -6.05 11.25 -0.35
CA LYS A 41 -7.17 10.31 -0.41
C LYS A 41 -6.74 8.92 -0.87
N ILE A 42 -5.96 8.81 -1.96
CA ILE A 42 -5.52 7.50 -2.45
C ILE A 42 -4.65 6.78 -1.41
N MET A 43 -3.77 7.52 -0.72
CA MET A 43 -2.91 6.96 0.33
C MET A 43 -3.72 6.48 1.53
N LEU A 44 -4.72 7.24 1.99
CA LEU A 44 -5.62 6.82 3.08
C LEU A 44 -6.39 5.54 2.74
N HIS A 45 -6.95 5.45 1.53
CA HIS A 45 -7.62 4.24 1.04
C HIS A 45 -6.65 3.06 0.86
N PHE A 46 -5.36 3.34 0.69
CA PHE A 46 -4.32 2.33 0.58
C PHE A 46 -3.89 1.75 1.93
N SER A 47 -4.08 2.49 3.04
CA SER A 47 -3.76 2.05 4.41
C SER A 47 -4.32 0.66 4.71
N GLY A 48 -5.57 0.41 4.35
CA GLY A 48 -6.22 -0.87 4.59
C GLY A 48 -5.54 -2.04 3.87
N PHE A 49 -5.02 -1.82 2.66
CA PHE A 49 -4.27 -2.85 1.95
C PHE A 49 -2.92 -3.13 2.62
N ILE A 50 -2.16 -2.10 3.00
CA ILE A 50 -0.88 -2.27 3.71
C ILE A 50 -1.11 -3.00 5.03
N LEU A 51 -2.09 -2.55 5.81
CA LEU A 51 -2.45 -3.16 7.09
C LEU A 51 -2.80 -4.63 6.93
N PHE A 52 -3.68 -4.97 5.98
CA PHE A 52 -4.02 -6.36 5.67
C PHE A 52 -2.78 -7.18 5.33
N ARG A 53 -1.85 -6.65 4.53
CA ARG A 53 -0.63 -7.37 4.14
C ARG A 53 0.31 -7.63 5.31
N ILE A 54 0.51 -6.64 6.17
CA ILE A 54 1.36 -6.78 7.35
C ILE A 54 0.77 -7.83 8.29
N LEU A 55 -0.52 -7.73 8.64
CA LEU A 55 -1.18 -8.63 9.58
C LEU A 55 -1.27 -10.08 9.10
N THR A 56 -1.31 -10.30 7.79
CA THR A 56 -1.34 -11.65 7.19
C THR A 56 0.04 -12.23 6.89
N THR A 57 1.10 -11.45 7.05
CA THR A 57 2.48 -11.88 6.74
C THR A 57 3.39 -11.91 7.96
N ILE A 58 3.16 -11.00 8.92
CA ILE A 58 4.02 -10.77 10.08
C ILE A 58 3.22 -11.07 11.34
N HIS A 59 3.81 -11.85 12.24
CA HIS A 59 3.16 -12.35 13.45
C HIS A 59 4.09 -12.25 14.65
N GLY A 60 3.53 -12.44 15.85
CA GLY A 60 4.29 -12.51 17.10
C GLY A 60 5.04 -11.22 17.42
N SER A 61 6.21 -11.35 18.05
CA SER A 61 7.07 -10.22 18.44
C SER A 61 7.49 -9.36 17.25
N SER A 62 7.79 -9.97 16.09
CA SER A 62 8.16 -9.22 14.88
C SER A 62 7.09 -8.21 14.44
N LEU A 63 5.81 -8.51 14.67
CA LEU A 63 4.72 -7.57 14.36
C LEU A 63 4.71 -6.38 15.34
N VAL A 64 4.99 -6.64 16.62
CA VAL A 64 5.01 -5.62 17.67
C VAL A 64 6.20 -4.69 17.47
N ASP A 65 7.38 -5.26 17.20
CA ASP A 65 8.64 -4.51 17.18
C ASP A 65 8.83 -3.73 15.88
N LYS A 66 8.33 -4.26 14.74
CA LYS A 66 8.65 -3.73 13.40
C LYS A 66 7.44 -3.33 12.59
N GLY A 67 6.24 -3.63 13.09
CA GLY A 67 5.02 -3.48 12.32
C GLY A 67 4.78 -2.04 11.86
N GLU A 68 5.06 -1.06 12.74
CA GLU A 68 4.93 0.35 12.43
C GLU A 68 5.97 0.83 11.41
N ASP A 69 7.25 0.50 11.60
CA ASP A 69 8.32 0.82 10.65
C ASP A 69 8.04 0.26 9.25
N ILE A 70 7.58 -0.99 9.19
CA ILE A 70 7.20 -1.65 7.94
C ILE A 70 6.01 -0.93 7.31
N PHE A 71 5.01 -0.52 8.10
CA PHE A 71 3.86 0.22 7.60
C PHE A 71 4.29 1.56 7.00
N GLN A 72 5.13 2.32 7.71
CA GLN A 72 5.65 3.61 7.26
C GLN A 72 6.49 3.47 5.99
N GLU A 73 7.40 2.49 5.93
CA GLU A 73 8.21 2.24 4.73
C GLU A 73 7.35 1.82 3.53
N CYS A 74 6.29 1.02 3.75
CA CYS A 74 5.31 0.69 2.71
C CYS A 74 4.56 1.92 2.20
N PHE A 75 4.24 2.87 3.08
CA PHE A 75 3.63 4.15 2.72
C PHE A 75 4.56 4.99 1.84
N ILE A 76 5.80 5.17 2.26
CA ILE A 76 6.82 5.91 1.49
C ILE A 76 7.02 5.26 0.12
N TYR A 77 7.10 3.92 0.08
CA TYR A 77 7.21 3.18 -1.18
C TYR A 77 6.01 3.40 -2.10
N ALA A 78 4.78 3.31 -1.57
CA ALA A 78 3.58 3.55 -2.34
C ALA A 78 3.56 4.99 -2.90
N ASP A 79 3.95 5.97 -2.10
CA ASP A 79 4.03 7.37 -2.49
C ASP A 79 5.00 7.59 -3.66
N PHE A 80 6.21 7.04 -3.52
CA PHE A 80 7.25 7.07 -4.55
C PHE A 80 6.82 6.38 -5.85
N LYS A 81 5.99 5.35 -5.76
CA LYS A 81 5.51 4.57 -6.91
C LYS A 81 4.29 5.17 -7.59
N LEU A 82 3.49 5.95 -6.89
CA LEU A 82 2.29 6.61 -7.41
C LEU A 82 2.53 7.38 -8.74
N PRO A 83 3.55 8.25 -8.88
CA PRO A 83 3.78 8.97 -10.13
C PRO A 83 4.21 8.08 -11.30
N ARG A 84 4.83 6.93 -11.01
CA ARG A 84 5.38 6.00 -12.02
C ARG A 84 4.40 4.93 -12.45
N TYR A 85 3.29 4.80 -11.74
CA TYR A 85 2.32 3.75 -12.01
C TYR A 85 1.56 4.01 -13.32
N LYS A 86 1.60 3.01 -14.20
CA LYS A 86 0.93 3.02 -15.51
C LYS A 86 -0.53 2.63 -15.33
N LEU A 87 -1.43 3.60 -15.58
CA LEU A 87 -2.88 3.39 -15.58
C LEU A 87 -3.35 2.46 -16.71
N TRP A 88 -2.56 2.36 -17.77
CA TRP A 88 -2.72 1.44 -18.88
C TRP A 88 -1.34 1.00 -19.36
N PHE A 89 -1.20 -0.25 -19.76
CA PHE A 89 -0.03 -0.73 -20.46
C PHE A 89 -0.46 -1.67 -21.58
N LYS A 90 0.32 -1.69 -22.65
CA LYS A 90 0.12 -2.60 -23.77
C LYS A 90 0.76 -3.94 -23.42
N LYS A 91 0.00 -5.02 -23.55
CA LYS A 91 0.49 -6.41 -23.45
C LYS A 91 1.21 -6.82 -24.73
N GLU A 92 1.91 -7.94 -24.67
CA GLU A 92 2.62 -8.54 -25.82
C GLU A 92 1.67 -8.85 -26.98
N ASP A 93 0.45 -9.30 -26.68
CA ASP A 93 -0.64 -9.56 -27.64
C ASP A 93 -1.25 -8.28 -28.25
N GLY A 94 -0.74 -7.10 -27.89
CA GLY A 94 -1.22 -5.81 -28.38
C GLY A 94 -2.44 -5.24 -27.63
N THR A 95 -3.05 -5.99 -26.72
CA THR A 95 -4.22 -5.53 -25.94
C THR A 95 -3.81 -4.59 -24.79
N PHE A 96 -4.69 -3.66 -24.42
CA PHE A 96 -4.46 -2.78 -23.27
C PHE A 96 -4.98 -3.40 -21.99
N ALA A 97 -4.14 -3.44 -20.97
CA ALA A 97 -4.50 -3.90 -19.65
C ALA A 97 -4.21 -2.84 -18.59
N SER A 98 -4.82 -3.02 -17.41
CA SER A 98 -4.52 -2.21 -16.23
C SER A 98 -4.63 -3.08 -14.98
N TYR A 99 -3.62 -3.05 -14.13
CA TYR A 99 -3.68 -3.71 -12.82
C TYR A 99 -4.19 -2.74 -11.76
N ARG A 100 -4.68 -3.23 -10.63
CA ARG A 100 -4.93 -2.36 -9.47
C ARG A 100 -3.61 -1.80 -8.93
N PHE A 101 -3.65 -0.64 -8.29
CA PHE A 101 -2.44 -0.06 -7.72
C PHE A 101 -1.86 -0.98 -6.62
N SER A 102 -2.73 -1.61 -5.82
CA SER A 102 -2.34 -2.65 -4.86
C SER A 102 -1.61 -3.84 -5.49
N THR A 103 -2.05 -4.29 -6.66
CA THR A 103 -1.40 -5.38 -7.40
C THR A 103 -0.01 -4.97 -7.87
N TYR A 104 0.13 -3.73 -8.38
CA TYR A 104 1.42 -3.17 -8.79
C TYR A 104 2.41 -3.09 -7.63
N LEU A 105 1.95 -2.72 -6.43
CA LEU A 105 2.80 -2.54 -5.25
C LEU A 105 3.11 -3.84 -4.49
N TRP A 106 2.34 -4.91 -4.70
CA TRP A 106 2.43 -6.16 -3.95
C TRP A 106 3.86 -6.62 -3.72
N LYS A 107 4.62 -6.85 -4.81
CA LYS A 107 5.96 -7.43 -4.73
C LYS A 107 6.93 -6.54 -3.94
N GLY A 108 6.83 -5.22 -4.11
CA GLY A 108 7.64 -4.26 -3.37
C GLY A 108 7.36 -4.27 -1.87
N ILE A 109 6.08 -4.29 -1.50
CA ILE A 109 5.63 -4.39 -0.10
C ILE A 109 6.08 -5.71 0.52
N THR A 110 5.97 -6.84 -0.20
CA THR A 110 6.55 -8.11 0.26
C THR A 110 8.05 -7.99 0.53
N GLY A 111 8.79 -7.35 -0.39
CA GLY A 111 10.23 -7.14 -0.23
C GLY A 111 10.57 -6.32 1.01
N ILE A 112 9.80 -5.26 1.32
CA ILE A 112 9.96 -4.45 2.54
C ILE A 112 9.80 -5.32 3.78
N MET A 113 8.70 -6.07 3.88
CA MET A 113 8.43 -6.96 5.01
C MET A 113 9.56 -7.97 5.22
N MET A 114 10.01 -8.63 4.15
CA MET A 114 11.08 -9.64 4.22
C MET A 114 12.43 -9.05 4.64
N ARG A 115 12.77 -7.83 4.22
CA ARG A 115 14.00 -7.15 4.67
C ARG A 115 13.99 -6.93 6.18
N HIS A 116 12.87 -6.44 6.72
CA HIS A 116 12.72 -6.21 8.15
C HIS A 116 12.77 -7.50 8.95
N LEU A 117 12.15 -8.58 8.47
CA LEU A 117 12.22 -9.89 9.12
C LEU A 117 13.64 -10.46 9.13
N ARG A 118 14.42 -10.28 8.05
CA ARG A 118 15.81 -10.76 7.98
C ARG A 118 16.77 -10.02 8.92
N LYS A 119 16.55 -8.73 9.18
CA LYS A 119 17.33 -7.95 10.17
C LYS A 119 17.26 -8.49 11.61
N GLN A 120 16.42 -9.49 11.89
CA GLN A 120 16.31 -10.12 13.22
C GLN A 120 17.24 -11.35 13.38
N LYS A 121 17.83 -11.87 12.29
CA LYS A 121 18.64 -13.09 12.30
C LYS A 121 20.15 -12.85 12.43
N ASN A 122 20.58 -11.59 12.46
CA ASN A 122 21.95 -11.16 12.70
C ASN A 122 21.98 -10.29 13.94
#